data_AF-T1G2Z1-F1
#
_entry.id   AF-T1G2Z1-F1
#
_cell.length_a   1.000
_cell.length_b   1.000
_cell.length_c   1.000
_cell.angle_alpha   90.00
_cell.angle_beta   90.00
_cell.angle_gamma   90.00
#
_symmetry.space_group_name_H-M   'P 1'
#
loop_
_entity.id
_entity.type
_entity.pdbx_description
1 polymer ?
#
loop_
_entity_poly.entity_id
_entity_poly.type
_entity_poly.pdbx_seq_one_letter_code
_entity_poly.pdbx_strand_id
1 'polypeptide(L)'
;TKGKGWFDMPVQEMTEEKLNDLKIIQMRGMLDPKHFYKKTDARPGVLPKFFQTGTVVETSADFYSDRIPKKERKTTLVDELLHDAEFKRLFYTF
;
A
#
# COMPACT_ATOMS: atom_id res chain seq x y z
N THR A 1 20.85 -0.42 14.70
CA THR A 1 19.62 -0.60 15.52
C THR A 1 18.52 0.28 14.95
N LYS A 2 17.50 -0.32 14.33
CA LYS A 2 16.31 0.45 13.87
C LYS A 2 15.63 1.07 15.11
N GLY A 3 15.26 2.35 15.03
CA GLY A 3 15.03 3.25 16.17
C GLY A 3 15.98 4.45 16.09
N LYS A 4 16.88 4.62 17.06
CA LYS A 4 17.77 5.79 17.23
C LYS A 4 18.68 6.15 16.04
N GLY A 5 18.99 5.20 15.15
CA GLY A 5 19.79 5.44 13.93
C GLY A 5 18.96 5.85 12.70
N TRP A 6 17.64 5.94 12.85
CA TRP A 6 16.70 6.28 11.78
C TRP A 6 15.51 7.06 12.35
N PHE A 7 15.81 8.30 12.79
CA PHE A 7 14.84 9.28 13.28
C PHE A 7 13.82 8.71 14.30
N ASP A 8 14.25 7.79 15.16
CA ASP A 8 13.41 7.16 16.17
C ASP A 8 12.12 6.55 15.61
N MET A 9 12.22 5.85 14.47
CA MET A 9 11.09 5.14 13.87
C MET A 9 10.36 4.28 14.93
N PRO A 10 9.07 4.54 15.19
CA PRO A 10 8.34 3.87 16.24
C PRO A 10 8.12 2.40 15.89
N VAL A 11 8.09 1.56 16.93
CA VAL A 11 7.53 0.22 16.82
C VAL A 11 6.03 0.38 16.70
N GLN A 12 5.45 -0.15 15.64
CA GLN A 12 4.02 -0.07 15.40
C GLN A 12 3.33 -1.33 15.93
N GLU A 13 2.19 -1.17 16.61
CA GLU A 13 1.38 -2.29 17.04
C GLU A 13 0.72 -2.98 15.82
N MET A 14 0.76 -4.31 15.81
CA MET A 14 0.23 -5.15 14.74
C MET A 14 -1.28 -5.33 14.91
N THR A 15 -2.04 -4.34 14.44
CA THR A 15 -3.50 -4.49 14.25
C THR A 15 -3.80 -5.33 13.01
N GLU A 16 -5.00 -5.90 12.94
CA GLU A 16 -5.41 -6.78 11.82
C GLU A 16 -5.37 -6.04 10.47
N GLU A 17 -5.83 -4.79 10.42
CA GLU A 17 -5.76 -3.92 9.24
C GLU A 17 -4.33 -3.77 8.71
N LYS A 18 -3.37 -3.45 9.60
CA LYS A 18 -1.96 -3.29 9.22
C LYS A 18 -1.35 -4.60 8.75
N LEU A 19 -1.74 -5.72 9.36
CA LEU A 19 -1.28 -7.05 8.93
C LEU A 19 -1.77 -7.36 7.51
N ASN A 20 -3.02 -7.03 7.20
CA ASN A 20 -3.59 -7.20 5.87
C ASN A 20 -2.89 -6.32 4.84
N ASP A 21 -2.67 -5.04 5.14
CA ASP A 21 -1.91 -4.12 4.28
C ASP A 21 -0.50 -4.66 4.00
N LEU A 22 0.20 -5.12 5.03
CA LEU A 22 1.55 -5.67 4.89
C LEU A 22 1.57 -6.97 4.06
N LYS A 23 0.57 -7.83 4.22
CA LYS A 23 0.44 -9.06 3.45
C LYS A 23 0.21 -8.76 1.97
N ILE A 24 -0.62 -7.77 1.65
CA ILE A 24 -0.82 -7.30 0.28
C ILE A 24 0.50 -6.77 -0.31
N ILE A 25 1.25 -5.96 0.44
CA ILE A 25 2.55 -5.44 -0.02
C ILE A 25 3.53 -6.56 -0.32
N GLN A 26 3.52 -7.64 0.47
CA GLN A 26 4.33 -8.83 0.23
C GLN A 26 3.88 -9.58 -1.04
N MET A 27 2.58 -9.66 -1.27
CA MET A 27 1.97 -10.33 -2.44
C MET A 27 1.85 -9.43 -3.67
N ARG A 28 2.39 -8.20 -3.66
CA ARG A 28 2.21 -7.22 -4.75
C ARG A 28 2.59 -7.72 -6.14
N GLY A 29 3.52 -8.67 -6.24
CA GLY A 29 3.92 -9.29 -7.51
C GLY A 29 2.87 -10.24 -8.11
N MET A 30 1.84 -10.60 -7.34
CA MET A 30 0.71 -11.41 -7.79
C MET A 30 -0.53 -10.56 -8.12
N LEU A 31 -0.56 -9.30 -7.71
CA LEU A 31 -1.74 -8.43 -7.87
C LEU A 31 -1.90 -7.94 -9.31
N ASP A 32 -0.79 -7.64 -10.00
CA ASP A 32 -0.81 -7.21 -11.38
C ASP A 32 0.13 -8.07 -12.24
N PRO A 33 -0.40 -8.86 -13.19
CA PRO A 33 0.41 -9.73 -14.05
C PRO A 33 1.36 -8.97 -14.99
N LYS A 34 1.17 -7.65 -15.17
CA LYS A 34 2.02 -6.80 -16.02
C LYS A 34 3.15 -6.12 -15.25
N HIS A 35 3.07 -6.08 -13.92
CA HIS A 35 4.07 -5.39 -13.08
C HIS A 35 4.92 -6.40 -12.31
N PHE A 36 6.13 -6.64 -12.82
CA PHE A 36 7.10 -7.53 -12.17
C PHE A 36 7.97 -6.76 -11.18
N TYR A 37 7.66 -6.90 -9.89
CA TYR A 37 8.47 -6.33 -8.81
C TYR A 37 9.70 -7.20 -8.50
N LYS A 38 10.82 -6.55 -8.15
CA LYS A 38 12.00 -7.24 -7.63
C LYS A 38 11.62 -8.01 -6.36
N LYS A 39 11.95 -9.31 -6.33
CA LYS A 39 11.78 -10.14 -5.13
C LYS A 39 12.56 -9.50 -3.99
N THR A 40 11.89 -9.28 -2.87
CA THR A 40 12.53 -8.77 -1.66
C THR A 40 13.10 -9.97 -0.91
N ASP A 41 14.35 -9.89 -0.44
CA ASP A 41 15.00 -10.93 0.38
C ASP A 41 14.35 -11.08 1.77
N ALA A 42 13.28 -10.33 2.04
CA ALA A 42 12.42 -10.55 3.19
C ALA A 42 11.82 -11.95 3.07
N ARG A 43 12.23 -12.83 3.99
CA ARG A 43 11.67 -14.19 4.13
C ARG A 43 10.15 -14.13 4.04
N PRO A 44 9.50 -14.99 3.23
CA PRO A 44 8.06 -15.00 3.13
C PRO A 44 7.43 -15.12 4.54
N GLY A 45 6.58 -14.16 4.91
CA GLY A 45 5.91 -14.13 6.21
C GLY A 45 6.66 -13.40 7.34
N VAL A 46 7.86 -12.86 7.10
CA VAL A 46 8.53 -11.99 8.07
C VAL A 46 8.11 -10.54 7.87
N LEU A 47 7.13 -10.12 8.66
CA LEU A 47 6.65 -8.74 8.68
C LEU A 47 7.66 -7.83 9.40
N PRO A 48 7.93 -6.62 8.87
CA PRO A 48 8.84 -5.67 9.51
C PRO A 48 8.28 -5.19 10.85
N LYS A 49 9.10 -5.19 11.90
CA LYS A 49 8.72 -4.70 13.25
C LYS A 49 8.67 -3.17 13.35
N PHE A 50 9.42 -2.48 12.51
CA PHE A 50 9.49 -1.02 12.46
C PHE A 50 8.98 -0.59 11.09
N PHE A 51 7.82 0.06 11.07
CA PHE A 51 7.21 0.61 9.86
C PHE A 51 6.32 1.80 10.22
N GLN A 52 6.09 2.67 9.25
CA GLN A 52 5.15 3.79 9.33
C GLN A 52 4.24 3.75 8.11
N THR A 53 2.96 4.03 8.31
CA THR A 53 2.00 4.24 7.23
C THR A 53 1.86 5.73 7.02
N GLY A 54 2.09 6.20 5.80
CA GLY A 54 1.95 7.60 5.42
C GLY A 54 1.08 7.72 4.17
N THR A 55 0.47 8.89 4.00
CA THR A 55 -0.30 9.23 2.80
C THR A 55 0.53 10.10 1.87
N VAL A 56 0.38 9.90 0.56
CA VAL A 56 1.05 10.74 -0.43
C VAL A 56 0.38 12.11 -0.46
N VAL A 57 1.16 13.17 -0.30
CA VAL A 57 0.69 14.55 -0.43
C VAL A 57 1.04 15.03 -1.84
N GLU A 58 0.01 15.18 -2.67
CA GLU A 58 0.13 15.66 -4.05
C GLU A 58 0.63 17.12 -4.09
N THR A 59 1.46 17.45 -5.08
CA THR A 59 1.94 18.82 -5.31
C THR A 59 1.00 19.54 -6.29
N SER A 60 1.01 20.88 -6.28
CA SER A 60 0.18 21.70 -7.19
C SER A 60 0.46 21.46 -8.68
N ALA A 61 1.60 20.86 -9.04
CA ALA A 61 1.97 20.54 -10.40
C ALA A 61 1.25 19.30 -10.96
N ASP A 62 0.77 18.40 -10.11
CA ASP A 62 0.23 17.09 -10.49
C ASP A 62 -1.29 17.10 -10.74
N PHE A 63 -1.86 18.30 -11.00
CA PHE A 63 -3.29 18.55 -10.92
C PHE A 63 -4.14 17.74 -11.93
N TYR A 64 -3.59 17.42 -13.11
CA TYR A 64 -4.37 16.85 -14.22
C TYR A 64 -4.20 15.33 -14.43
N SER A 65 -3.11 14.71 -13.97
CA SER A 65 -2.81 13.30 -14.26
C SER A 65 -2.93 12.38 -13.04
N ASP A 66 -2.45 12.82 -11.87
CA ASP A 66 -2.16 11.90 -10.76
C ASP A 66 -2.99 12.18 -9.50
N ARG A 67 -3.88 13.17 -9.57
CA ARG A 67 -4.68 13.62 -8.43
C ARG A 67 -5.87 12.69 -8.18
N ILE A 68 -5.88 12.06 -7.00
CA ILE A 68 -7.01 11.22 -6.57
C ILE A 68 -8.09 12.12 -5.94
N PRO A 69 -9.33 12.13 -6.49
CA PRO A 69 -10.45 12.88 -5.93
C PRO A 69 -10.70 12.51 -4.47
N LYS A 70 -11.10 13.47 -3.63
CA LYS A 70 -11.32 13.24 -2.19
C LYS A 70 -12.32 12.10 -1.89
N LYS A 71 -13.24 11.81 -2.80
CA LYS A 71 -14.25 10.74 -2.67
C LYS A 71 -13.66 9.33 -2.87
N GLU A 72 -12.56 9.24 -3.61
CA GLU A 72 -11.91 7.97 -3.96
C GLU A 72 -10.77 7.63 -2.99
N ARG A 73 -10.28 8.60 -2.23
CA ARG A 73 -9.29 8.40 -1.16
C ARG A 73 -9.87 7.50 -0.07
N LYS A 74 -9.28 6.32 0.15
CA LYS A 74 -9.68 5.43 1.24
C LYS A 74 -8.69 5.51 2.40
N THR A 75 -9.04 4.87 3.50
CA THR A 75 -8.27 4.90 4.75
C THR A 75 -7.16 3.84 4.76
N THR A 76 -7.39 2.70 4.08
CA THR A 76 -6.47 1.56 4.06
C THR A 76 -6.10 1.17 2.62
N LEU A 77 -4.93 0.56 2.45
CA LEU A 77 -4.46 0.09 1.15
C LEU A 77 -5.36 -1.02 0.60
N VAL A 78 -5.83 -1.90 1.49
CA VAL A 78 -6.80 -2.97 1.15
C VAL A 78 -8.07 -2.37 0.54
N ASP A 79 -8.64 -1.33 1.14
CA ASP A 79 -9.89 -0.71 0.66
C ASP A 79 -9.71 -0.05 -0.70
N GLU A 80 -8.56 0.60 -0.95
CA GLU A 80 -8.26 1.18 -2.26
C GLU A 80 -8.19 0.10 -3.34
N LEU A 81 -7.54 -1.02 -3.05
CA LEU A 81 -7.43 -2.14 -3.99
C LEU A 81 -8.77 -2.84 -4.22
N LEU A 82 -9.60 -3.00 -3.18
CA LEU A 82 -10.92 -3.58 -3.33
C LEU A 82 -11.79 -2.70 -4.22
N HIS A 83 -11.76 -1.38 -3.99
CA HIS A 83 -12.49 -0.42 -4.79
C HIS A 83 -12.02 -0.43 -6.26
N ASP A 84 -10.70 -0.48 -6.52
CA ASP A 84 -10.16 -0.58 -7.88
C ASP A 84 -10.53 -1.92 -8.56
N ALA A 85 -10.52 -3.03 -7.83
CA ALA A 85 -10.91 -4.34 -8.36
C ALA A 85 -12.40 -4.39 -8.72
N GLU A 86 -13.28 -3.88 -7.86
CA GLU A 86 -14.71 -3.76 -8.15
C GLU A 86 -14.97 -2.83 -9.33
N PHE A 87 -14.27 -1.69 -9.37
CA PHE A 87 -14.34 -0.75 -10.49
C PHE A 87 -13.96 -1.43 -11.79
N LYS A 88 -12.78 -2.07 -11.88
CA LYS A 88 -12.35 -2.82 -13.07
C LYS A 88 -13.36 -3.88 -13.47
N ARG A 89 -13.91 -4.65 -12.52
CA ARG A 89 -14.91 -5.68 -12.85
C ARG A 89 -16.16 -5.09 -13.50
N LEU A 90 -16.69 -3.99 -12.95
CA LEU A 90 -17.87 -3.29 -13.47
C LEU A 90 -17.69 -2.84 -14.92
N PHE A 91 -16.52 -2.33 -15.29
CA PHE A 91 -16.23 -1.87 -16.65
C PHE A 91 -16.02 -3.00 -17.67
N TYR A 92 -15.61 -4.20 -17.26
CA TYR A 92 -15.40 -5.35 -18.17
C TYR A 92 -16.66 -6.20 -18.40
N THR A 93 -17.76 -5.96 -17.66
CA THR A 93 -19.02 -6.71 -17.77
C THR A 93 -20.14 -6.02 -18.55
N PHE A 94 -19.83 -4.95 -19.30
CA PHE A 94 -20.74 -4.31 -20.26
C PHE A 94 -20.11 -4.28 -21.65
#